data_AF-A0A2H0GD98-F1
#
_entry.id   AF-A0A2H0GD98-F1
#
_cell.length_a   1.000
_cell.length_b   1.000
_cell.length_c   1.000
_cell.angle_alpha   90.00
_cell.angle_beta   90.00
_cell.angle_gamma   90.00
#
_symmetry.space_group_name_H-M   'P 1'
#
loop_
_entity.id
_entity.type
_entity.pdbx_description
1 polymer ?
#
loop_
_entity_poly.entity_id
_entity_poly.type
_entity_poly.pdbx_seq_one_letter_code
_entity_poly.pdbx_strand_id
1 'polypeptide(L)'
;IKFKMLLSAKIEDAMKAKGWNKTKLLEATGQKNASVATKWFSGTHNFTFDTLFDIQEALGIKLLNTTEATEEVVVKYHVVVQSSSALYKHDNLRKEQKSKKSHSQIHSFNTSMIIAEA
;
A
#
# COMPACT_ATOMS: atom_id res chain seq x y z
N ILE A 1 3.13 31.27 -1.12
CA ILE A 1 3.90 30.96 0.12
C ILE A 1 3.73 29.49 0.54
N LYS A 2 2.49 28.97 0.68
CA LYS A 2 2.22 27.59 1.15
C LYS A 2 3.02 26.47 0.45
N PHE A 3 3.10 26.48 -0.88
CA PHE A 3 3.78 25.40 -1.63
C PHE A 3 5.27 25.28 -1.34
N LYS A 4 6.00 26.40 -1.23
CA LYS A 4 7.44 26.38 -0.93
C LYS A 4 7.71 25.78 0.44
N MET A 5 6.91 26.18 1.43
CA MET A 5 6.99 25.66 2.80
C MET A 5 6.69 24.16 2.87
N LEU A 6 5.68 23.69 2.14
CA LEU A 6 5.36 22.25 2.06
C LEU A 6 6.49 21.46 1.37
N LEU A 7 7.11 22.02 0.33
CA LEU A 7 8.25 21.41 -0.33
C LEU A 7 9.45 21.31 0.62
N SER A 8 9.79 22.39 1.32
CA SER A 8 10.84 22.40 2.34
C SER A 8 10.56 21.36 3.44
N ALA A 9 9.32 21.27 3.94
CA ALA A 9 8.94 20.29 4.95
C ALA A 9 9.10 18.84 4.45
N LYS A 10 8.65 18.55 3.23
CA LYS A 10 8.82 17.22 2.59
C LYS A 10 10.29 16.82 2.48
N ILE A 11 11.16 17.77 2.14
CA ILE A 11 12.61 17.55 2.08
C ILE A 11 13.17 17.29 3.50
N GLU A 12 12.79 18.09 4.50
CA GLU A 12 13.23 17.88 5.89
C GLU A 12 12.78 16.52 6.44
N ASP A 13 11.57 16.08 6.13
CA ASP A 13 11.06 14.78 6.59
C ASP A 13 11.83 13.61 5.95
N ALA A 14 12.15 13.70 4.66
CA ALA A 14 12.99 12.72 3.98
C ALA A 14 14.43 12.70 4.53
N MET A 15 14.99 13.87 4.85
CA MET A 15 16.29 13.95 5.53
C MET A 15 16.25 13.26 6.89
N LYS A 16 15.24 13.55 7.72
CA LYS A 16 15.06 12.92 9.04
C LYS A 16 14.95 11.41 8.92
N ALA A 17 14.19 10.90 7.95
CA ALA A 17 14.06 9.46 7.70
C ALA A 17 15.41 8.79 7.36
N LYS A 18 16.32 9.51 6.70
CA LYS A 18 17.70 9.06 6.44
C LYS A 18 18.71 9.36 7.57
N GLY A 19 18.30 10.05 8.63
CA GLY A 19 19.22 10.55 9.66
C GLY A 19 20.17 11.65 9.17
N TRP A 20 19.81 12.36 8.10
CA TRP A 20 20.64 13.42 7.52
C TRP A 20 20.38 14.78 8.18
N ASN A 21 21.45 15.56 8.33
CA ASN A 21 21.38 16.98 8.70
C ASN A 21 21.57 17.88 7.45
N LYS A 22 21.38 19.19 7.61
CA LYS A 22 21.48 20.17 6.50
C LYS A 22 22.85 20.19 5.84
N THR A 23 23.92 20.00 6.61
CA THR A 23 25.28 19.89 6.08
C THR A 23 25.42 18.70 5.16
N LYS A 24 24.88 17.54 5.56
CA LYS A 24 24.96 16.32 4.75
C LYS A 24 24.21 16.44 3.43
N LEU A 25 23.05 17.10 3.45
CA LEU A 25 22.31 17.40 2.23
C LEU A 25 23.12 18.28 1.27
N LEU A 26 23.78 19.32 1.78
CA LEU A 26 24.62 20.20 0.96
C LEU A 26 25.79 19.45 0.33
N GLU A 27 26.50 18.61 1.11
CA GLU A 27 27.56 17.74 0.58
C GLU A 27 27.04 16.84 -0.55
N ALA A 28 25.90 16.19 -0.35
CA ALA A 28 25.31 15.27 -1.31
C ALA A 28 24.83 15.96 -2.60
N THR A 29 24.52 17.25 -2.53
CA THR A 29 24.07 18.07 -3.66
C THR A 29 25.18 18.96 -4.24
N GLY A 30 26.44 18.75 -3.82
CA GLY A 30 27.59 19.51 -4.32
C GLY A 30 27.61 20.99 -3.91
N GLN A 31 26.77 21.41 -2.97
CA GLN A 31 26.66 22.80 -2.54
C GLN A 31 27.77 23.16 -1.55
N LYS A 32 28.54 24.20 -1.89
CA LYS A 32 29.67 24.65 -1.07
C LYS A 32 29.30 25.68 0.01
N ASN A 33 28.12 26.31 -0.11
CA ASN A 33 27.73 27.41 0.77
C ASN A 33 26.64 26.98 1.77
N ALA A 34 27.00 26.92 3.06
CA ALA A 34 26.09 26.55 4.14
C ALA A 34 24.83 27.43 4.26
N SER A 35 24.92 28.71 3.87
CA SER A 35 23.79 29.66 3.90
C SER A 35 22.66 29.24 2.93
N VAL A 36 22.97 28.44 1.91
CA VAL A 36 22.01 27.95 0.92
C VAL A 36 20.96 27.05 1.59
N ALA A 37 21.37 26.15 2.49
CA ALA A 37 20.42 25.31 3.21
C ALA A 37 19.45 26.15 4.07
N THR A 38 19.95 27.14 4.81
CA THR A 38 19.07 28.00 5.62
C THR A 38 18.03 28.73 4.77
N LYS A 39 18.39 29.15 3.55
CA LYS A 39 17.46 29.76 2.59
C LYS A 39 16.45 28.75 2.04
N TRP A 40 16.86 27.51 1.74
CA TRP A 40 15.95 26.47 1.27
C TRP A 40 14.85 26.14 2.29
N PHE A 41 15.17 26.19 3.57
CA PHE A 41 14.24 25.86 4.65
C PHE A 41 13.55 27.08 5.27
N SER A 42 13.75 28.29 4.74
CA SER A 42 13.01 29.49 5.20
C SER A 42 11.59 29.58 4.63
N GLY A 43 11.26 28.77 3.62
CA GLY A 43 9.97 28.84 2.91
C GLY A 43 9.79 30.07 2.01
N THR A 44 10.81 30.93 1.89
CA THR A 44 10.77 32.14 1.06
C THR A 44 11.54 32.00 -0.24
N HIS A 45 12.52 31.08 -0.29
CA HIS A 45 13.38 30.88 -1.45
C HIS A 45 12.75 29.98 -2.53
N ASN A 46 13.09 30.23 -3.79
CA ASN A 46 12.74 29.37 -4.92
C ASN A 46 13.84 28.34 -5.13
N PHE A 47 13.48 27.08 -5.30
CA PHE A 47 14.42 26.06 -5.78
C PHE A 47 14.52 26.14 -7.30
N THR A 48 15.70 25.91 -7.87
CA THR A 48 15.83 25.63 -9.32
C THR A 48 15.45 24.18 -9.59
N PHE A 49 15.10 23.87 -10.84
CA PHE A 49 14.77 22.51 -11.24
C PHE A 49 15.96 21.55 -11.02
N ASP A 50 17.16 21.96 -11.43
CA ASP A 50 18.40 21.19 -11.22
C ASP A 50 18.62 20.86 -9.73
N THR A 51 18.45 21.85 -8.86
CA THR A 51 18.56 21.65 -7.40
C THR A 51 17.54 20.63 -6.89
N LEU A 52 16.30 20.67 -7.38
CA LEU A 52 15.28 19.69 -6.98
C LEU A 52 15.61 18.29 -7.47
N PHE A 53 16.23 18.17 -8.65
CA PHE A 53 16.68 16.90 -9.19
C PHE A 53 17.83 16.32 -8.34
N ASP A 54 18.83 17.14 -8.00
CA ASP A 54 19.94 16.71 -7.14
C ASP A 54 19.45 16.26 -5.76
N ILE A 55 18.51 17.01 -5.16
CA ILE A 55 17.93 16.68 -3.85
C ILE A 55 17.13 15.37 -3.94
N GLN A 56 16.30 15.19 -4.98
CA GLN A 56 15.45 14.01 -5.09
C GLN A 56 16.29 12.74 -5.27
N GLU A 57 17.38 12.81 -6.04
CA GLU A 57 18.33 11.71 -6.25
C GLU A 57 19.08 11.40 -4.95
N ALA A 58 19.66 12.42 -4.31
CA ALA A 58 20.40 12.26 -3.05
C ALA A 58 19.52 11.67 -1.93
N LEU A 59 18.27 12.12 -1.83
CA LEU A 59 17.32 11.65 -0.81
C LEU A 59 16.55 10.39 -1.23
N GLY A 60 16.61 9.97 -2.50
CA GLY A 60 15.84 8.82 -3.00
C GLY A 60 14.32 9.00 -2.87
N ILE A 61 13.82 10.22 -3.08
CA ILE A 61 12.40 10.57 -3.01
C ILE A 61 11.91 11.10 -4.35
N LYS A 62 10.60 11.14 -4.57
CA LYS A 62 10.00 11.80 -5.73
C LYS A 62 9.58 13.22 -5.37
N LEU A 63 10.30 14.23 -5.89
CA LEU A 63 9.91 15.65 -5.77
C LEU A 63 9.20 16.14 -7.02
N LEU A 64 9.59 15.61 -8.19
CA LEU A 64 9.07 15.98 -9.49
C LEU A 64 8.29 14.82 -10.10
N ASN A 65 7.13 15.11 -10.69
CA ASN A 65 6.37 14.14 -11.47
C ASN A 65 6.76 14.29 -12.94
N THR A 66 7.78 13.54 -13.36
CA THR A 66 8.27 13.52 -14.75
C THR A 66 7.63 12.43 -15.60
N THR A 67 6.85 11.55 -14.97
CA THR A 67 6.12 10.46 -15.62
C THR A 67 4.64 10.71 -15.45
N GLU A 68 3.86 10.44 -16.50
CA GLU A 68 2.41 10.38 -16.38
C GLU A 68 2.04 9.26 -15.41
N ALA A 69 1.14 9.56 -14.47
CA ALA A 69 0.60 8.53 -13.60
C ALA A 69 -0.36 7.70 -14.47
N THR A 70 -0.08 6.41 -14.61
CA THR A 70 -1.07 5.48 -15.17
C THR A 70 -2.24 5.46 -14.20
N GLU A 71 -3.36 6.05 -14.58
CA GLU A 71 -4.58 6.00 -13.77
C GLU A 71 -5.01 4.53 -13.67
N GLU A 72 -4.91 3.94 -12.48
CA GLU A 72 -5.49 2.62 -12.23
C GLU A 72 -7.01 2.75 -12.32
N VAL A 73 -7.61 2.21 -13.39
CA VAL A 73 -9.06 2.18 -13.56
C VAL A 73 -9.65 1.19 -12.56
N VAL A 74 -10.17 1.68 -11.44
CA VAL A 74 -10.91 0.85 -10.48
C VAL A 74 -12.30 0.54 -11.06
N VAL A 75 -12.47 -0.66 -11.63
CA VAL A 75 -13.78 -1.15 -12.06
C VAL A 75 -14.51 -1.78 -10.87
N LYS A 76 -15.64 -1.17 -10.47
CA LYS A 76 -16.52 -1.72 -9.43
C LYS A 76 -17.61 -2.57 -10.07
N TYR A 77 -17.70 -3.84 -9.70
CA TYR A 77 -18.77 -4.74 -10.13
C TYR A 77 -19.78 -4.96 -8.99
N HIS A 78 -21.07 -5.03 -9.34
CA HIS A 78 -22.13 -5.45 -8.43
C HIS A 78 -22.57 -6.87 -8.81
N VAL A 79 -22.14 -7.86 -8.03
CA VAL A 79 -22.50 -9.27 -8.27
C VAL A 79 -23.70 -9.63 -7.40
N VAL A 80 -24.77 -10.09 -8.04
CA VAL A 80 -25.94 -10.67 -7.35
C VAL A 80 -25.83 -12.19 -7.43
N VAL A 81 -25.71 -12.85 -6.27
CA VAL A 81 -25.68 -14.31 -6.19
C VAL A 81 -27.05 -14.79 -5.71
N GLN A 82 -27.74 -15.58 -6.53
CA GLN A 82 -29.00 -16.23 -6.17
C GLN A 82 -28.72 -17.72 -5.93
N SER A 83 -28.95 -18.19 -4.71
CA SER A 83 -28.89 -19.62 -4.38
C SER A 83 -30.27 -20.24 -4.60
N SER A 84 -30.34 -21.26 -5.46
CA SER A 84 -31.50 -22.14 -5.57
C SER A 84 -31.29 -23.35 -4.66
N SER A 85 -32.08 -23.44 -3.60
CA SER A 85 -32.15 -24.65 -2.78
C SER A 85 -32.92 -25.72 -3.55
N ALA A 86 -32.24 -26.44 -4.44
CA ALA A 86 -32.76 -27.71 -4.91
C ALA A 86 -32.89 -28.63 -3.68
N LEU A 87 -34.14 -28.89 -3.27
CA LEU A 87 -34.49 -29.77 -2.15
C LEU A 87 -33.96 -31.18 -2.42
N TYR A 88 -32.88 -31.56 -1.72
CA TYR A 88 -32.44 -32.95 -1.68
C TYR A 88 -33.48 -33.77 -0.92
N LYS A 89 -34.21 -34.63 -1.64
CA LYS A 89 -35.06 -35.67 -1.03
C LYS A 89 -34.17 -36.66 -0.30
N HIS A 90 -34.25 -36.68 1.03
CA HIS A 90 -33.70 -37.76 1.83
C HIS A 90 -34.68 -38.95 1.81
N ASP A 91 -34.35 -39.99 1.05
CA ASP A 91 -35.00 -41.30 1.20
C ASP A 91 -34.50 -41.95 2.50
N ASN A 92 -35.41 -42.11 3.45
CA ASN A 92 -35.13 -42.74 4.74
C ASN A 92 -34.95 -44.26 4.57
N LEU A 93 -33.72 -44.73 4.44
CA LEU A 93 -33.38 -46.15 4.59
C LEU A 93 -33.38 -46.52 6.09
N ARG A 94 -34.52 -47.05 6.53
CA ARG A 94 -34.68 -47.75 7.81
C ARG A 94 -33.70 -48.93 7.88
N LYS A 95 -32.68 -48.81 8.73
CA LYS A 95 -32.02 -49.97 9.36
C LYS A 95 -31.87 -49.67 10.85
N GLU A 96 -32.81 -50.22 11.64
CA GLU A 96 -32.63 -50.42 13.07
C GLU A 96 -31.39 -51.30 13.28
N GLN A 97 -30.28 -50.70 13.69
CA GLN A 97 -29.18 -51.43 14.30
C GLN A 97 -29.07 -51.02 15.78
N LYS A 98 -29.36 -52.02 16.62
CA LYS A 98 -29.28 -51.95 18.07
C LYS A 98 -27.88 -51.51 18.50
N SER A 99 -27.82 -50.42 19.24
CA SER A 99 -26.66 -49.95 20.01
C SER A 99 -26.19 -51.02 21.00
N LYS A 100 -24.90 -51.38 20.95
CA LYS A 100 -24.05 -51.60 22.14
C LYS A 100 -22.57 -51.35 21.78
N LYS A 101 -21.93 -50.45 22.54
CA LYS A 101 -20.48 -50.14 22.66
C LYS A 101 -19.85 -49.50 21.39
N SER A 102 -18.84 -48.63 21.44
CA SER A 102 -18.10 -47.91 22.48
C SER A 102 -17.01 -47.13 21.71
N HIS A 103 -16.76 -45.87 22.12
CA HIS A 103 -15.55 -45.07 21.87
C HIS A 103 -15.24 -44.45 20.50
N SER A 104 -14.70 -43.22 20.60
CA SER A 104 -13.81 -42.47 19.71
C SER A 104 -14.43 -41.41 18.79
N GLN A 105 -14.10 -40.16 19.11
CA GLN A 105 -14.25 -38.94 18.30
C GLN A 105 -13.67 -39.11 16.89
N ILE A 106 -14.33 -38.56 15.86
CA ILE A 106 -13.68 -37.91 14.72
C ILE A 106 -14.55 -36.72 14.24
N HIS A 107 -13.94 -35.54 14.23
CA HIS A 107 -14.39 -34.33 13.54
C HIS A 107 -14.56 -34.56 12.04
N SER A 108 -15.64 -34.08 11.43
CA SER A 108 -15.60 -33.77 9.99
C SER A 108 -16.49 -32.56 9.68
N PHE A 109 -15.84 -31.41 9.56
CA PHE A 109 -16.31 -30.31 8.72
C PHE A 109 -16.34 -30.82 7.27
N ASN A 110 -17.46 -30.69 6.57
CA ASN A 110 -17.49 -30.80 5.11
C ASN A 110 -18.32 -29.65 4.56
N THR A 111 -17.64 -28.53 4.30
CA THR A 111 -18.10 -27.48 3.39
C THR A 111 -17.66 -27.88 1.99
N SER A 112 -18.56 -28.41 1.18
CA SER A 112 -18.31 -28.68 -0.24
C SER A 112 -18.41 -27.38 -1.03
N MET A 113 -17.25 -26.81 -1.33
CA MET A 113 -17.03 -25.74 -2.29
C MET A 113 -16.99 -26.35 -3.69
N ILE A 114 -17.99 -26.05 -4.54
CA ILE A 114 -17.90 -26.33 -5.98
C ILE A 114 -17.53 -25.00 -6.67
N ILE A 115 -16.26 -24.85 -7.00
CA ILE A 115 -15.83 -23.97 -8.09
C ILE A 115 -16.07 -24.74 -9.38
N ALA A 116 -16.89 -24.20 -10.28
CA ALA A 116 -16.89 -24.62 -11.67
C ALA A 116 -16.08 -23.59 -12.48
N GLU A 117 -14.90 -24.00 -12.93
CA GLU A 117 -14.20 -23.36 -14.05
C GLU A 117 -14.69 -23.99 -15.36
N ALA A 118 -15.09 -23.15 -16.32
CA ALA A 118 -14.85 -23.27 -17.76
C ALA A 118 -15.40 -22.01 -18.46
#